data_AF-A0A0J8RZA7-F1
#
_entry.id   AF-A0A0J8RZA7-F1
#
_cell.length_a   1.000
_cell.length_b   1.000
_cell.length_c   1.000
_cell.angle_alpha   90.00
_cell.angle_beta   90.00
_cell.angle_gamma   90.00
#
_symmetry.space_group_name_H-M   'P 1'
#
loop_
_entity.id
_entity.type
_entity.pdbx_description
1 polymer ?
#
loop_
_entity_poly.entity_id
_entity_poly.type
_entity_poly.pdbx_seq_one_letter_code
_entity_poly.pdbx_strand_id
1 'polypeptide(L)' 'MLGINVPIPVPLPMFSFTGNKKSIAGGGANTFYGKPGLNFYTQLKTVTSLWRSEDAINTKASVVMPTHQ' A
#
# COMPACT_ATOMS: atom_id res chain seq x y z
N MET A 1 17.93 5.64 -15.88
CA MET A 1 17.37 6.91 -16.42
C MET A 1 18.16 7.31 -17.65
N LEU A 2 17.50 7.96 -18.62
CA LEU A 2 18.15 8.54 -19.79
C LEU A 2 17.75 10.02 -19.86
N GLY A 3 18.72 10.92 -19.64
CA GLY A 3 18.53 12.35 -19.85
C GLY A 3 19.06 12.75 -21.23
N ILE A 4 18.28 13.49 -22.00
CA ILE A 4 18.72 14.09 -23.27
C ILE A 4 18.90 15.59 -23.02
N ASN A 5 20.09 16.13 -23.30
CA ASN A 5 20.45 17.55 -23.10
C ASN A 5 20.36 18.06 -21.65
N VAL A 6 20.45 17.19 -20.64
CA VAL A 6 20.41 17.56 -19.21
C VAL A 6 21.57 16.89 -18.46
N PRO A 7 22.37 17.65 -17.68
CA PRO A 7 23.57 17.12 -17.00
C PRO A 7 23.24 16.18 -15.84
N ILE A 8 22.13 16.40 -15.13
CA ILE A 8 21.67 15.55 -14.03
C ILE A 8 20.19 15.23 -14.24
N PRO A 9 19.84 14.03 -14.72
CA PRO A 9 18.45 13.61 -14.83
C PRO A 9 17.95 13.21 -13.44
N VAL A 10 17.36 14.15 -12.70
CA VAL A 10 16.67 13.87 -11.43
C VAL A 10 15.25 13.38 -11.73
N PRO A 11 14.83 12.21 -11.23
CA PRO A 11 13.50 11.69 -11.47
C PRO A 11 12.50 12.51 -10.66
N LEU A 12 11.39 12.86 -11.32
CA LEU A 12 10.22 13.38 -10.62
C LEU A 12 9.67 12.31 -9.65
N PRO A 13 8.98 12.68 -8.57
CA PRO A 13 8.57 11.74 -7.50
C PRO A 13 7.74 10.53 -7.94
N MET A 14 7.19 10.56 -9.16
CA MET A 14 6.41 9.48 -9.78
C MET A 14 7.29 8.38 -10.38
N PHE A 15 8.55 8.70 -10.69
CA PHE A 15 9.52 7.78 -11.26
C PHE A 15 10.59 7.48 -10.23
N SER A 16 11.04 6.24 -10.19
CA SER A 16 12.11 5.88 -9.27
C SER A 16 13.48 5.96 -9.94
N PHE A 17 14.51 6.24 -9.13
CA PHE A 17 15.90 6.12 -9.56
C PHE A 17 16.17 4.68 -10.04
N THR A 18 16.30 4.47 -11.34
CA THR A 18 16.74 3.18 -11.92
C THR A 18 18.16 3.32 -12.47
N GLY A 19 19.10 2.53 -11.94
CA GLY A 19 20.49 2.43 -12.39
C GLY A 19 20.84 1.03 -12.92
N ASN A 20 21.87 0.91 -13.76
CA ASN A 20 22.23 -0.36 -14.40
C ASN A 20 23.32 -1.13 -13.62
N LYS A 21 23.13 -2.45 -13.54
CA LYS A 21 24.06 -3.53 -13.11
C LYS A 21 24.60 -3.57 -11.66
N LYS A 22 24.79 -2.46 -10.95
CA LYS A 22 25.19 -2.47 -9.50
C LYS A 22 24.69 -1.31 -8.64
N SER A 23 24.10 -0.27 -9.23
CA SER A 23 23.69 0.94 -8.50
C SER A 23 22.45 0.73 -7.61
N ILE A 24 21.74 -0.39 -7.76
CA ILE A 24 20.60 -0.76 -6.93
C ILE A 24 20.76 -2.23 -6.54
N ALA A 25 20.93 -2.48 -5.24
CA ALA A 25 20.94 -3.84 -4.71
C ALA A 25 19.57 -4.49 -5.00
N GLY A 26 19.58 -5.66 -5.66
CA GLY A 26 18.35 -6.37 -6.04
C GLY A 26 17.82 -6.08 -7.46
N GLY A 27 18.67 -5.64 -8.39
CA GLY A 27 18.36 -5.67 -9.83
C GLY A 27 17.26 -4.71 -10.29
N GLY A 28 16.95 -3.67 -9.51
CA GLY A 28 15.94 -2.67 -9.84
C GLY A 28 14.50 -3.00 -9.38
N ALA A 29 14.29 -4.12 -8.67
CA ALA A 29 12.97 -4.51 -8.16
C ALA A 29 12.52 -3.70 -6.92
N ASN A 30 13.46 -3.31 -6.06
CA ASN A 30 13.20 -2.54 -4.84
C ASN A 30 13.68 -1.11 -5.01
N THR A 31 12.82 -0.30 -5.60
CA THR A 31 13.11 1.09 -5.89
C THR A 31 12.25 1.97 -4.98
N PHE A 32 12.85 3.01 -4.38
CA PHE A 32 12.25 3.71 -3.22
C PHE A 32 10.96 4.49 -3.53
N TYR A 33 10.68 4.76 -4.81
CA TYR A 33 9.50 5.52 -5.24
C TYR A 33 8.50 4.64 -6.00
N GLY A 34 7.23 5.00 -5.91
CA GLY A 34 6.13 4.33 -6.59
C GLY A 34 5.64 3.06 -5.89
N LYS A 35 5.04 2.16 -6.67
CA LYS A 35 4.40 0.93 -6.19
C LYS A 35 5.33 0.03 -5.33
N PRO A 36 6.63 -0.13 -5.67
CA PRO A 36 7.54 -0.95 -4.87
C PRO A 36 7.81 -0.38 -3.46
N GLY A 37 7.93 0.95 -3.32
CA GLY A 37 8.08 1.61 -2.02
C GLY A 37 6.85 1.44 -1.12
N LEU A 38 5.64 1.52 -1.69
CA LEU A 38 4.41 1.27 -0.94
C LEU A 38 4.34 -0.18 -0.43
N ASN A 39 4.70 -1.15 -1.27
CA ASN A 39 4.73 -2.57 -0.89
C ASN A 39 5.81 -2.91 0.15
N PHE A 40 6.84 -2.07 0.30
CA PHE A 40 7.86 -2.26 1.34
C PHE A 40 7.33 -1.84 2.73
N TYR A 41 6.62 -0.71 2.81
CA TYR A 41 6.09 -0.19 4.08
C TYR A 41 4.71 -0.77 4.45
N THR A 42 4.03 -1.45 3.53
CA THR A 42 2.68 -1.97 3.75
C THR A 42 2.59 -3.46 3.43
N GLN A 43 1.67 -4.16 4.09
CA GLN A 43 1.39 -5.56 3.84
C GLN A 43 -0.03 -5.73 3.30
N LEU A 44 -0.19 -6.58 2.29
CA LEU A 44 -1.50 -6.89 1.73
C LEU A 44 -2.26 -7.79 2.71
N LYS A 45 -3.43 -7.32 3.16
CA LYS A 45 -4.34 -8.09 4.00
C LYS A 45 -5.63 -8.37 3.26
N THR A 46 -5.91 -9.65 3.00
CA THR A 46 -7.19 -10.10 2.43
C THR A 46 -8.16 -10.40 3.56
N VAL A 47 -9.26 -9.65 3.64
CA VAL A 47 -10.31 -9.84 4.65
C VAL A 47 -11.52 -10.48 3.99
N THR A 48 -11.95 -11.63 4.51
CA THR A 48 -13.23 -12.26 4.16
C THR A 48 -14.17 -12.14 5.36
N SER A 49 -15.35 -11.57 5.14
CA SER A 49 -16.40 -11.48 6.16
C SER A 49 -17.61 -12.29 5.71
N LEU A 50 -18.15 -13.11 6.60
CA LEU A 50 -19.41 -13.83 6.40
C LEU A 50 -20.45 -13.24 7.34
N TRP A 51 -21.57 -12.82 6.78
CA TRP A 51 -22.77 -12.42 7.52
C TRP A 51 -23.85 -13.45 7.22
N ARG A 52 -24.22 -14.26 8.20
CA ARG A 52 -25.23 -15.30 7.99
C ARG A 52 -26.62 -14.68 8.01
N SER A 53 -27.52 -15.20 7.19
CA SER A 53 -28.94 -14.82 7.22
C SER A 53 -29.56 -15.04 8.59
N GLU A 54 -29.10 -16.07 9.31
CA GLU A 54 -29.54 -16.37 10.68
C GLU A 54 -29.16 -15.26 11.69
N ASP A 55 -28.04 -14.58 11.48
CA ASP A 55 -27.61 -13.44 12.31
C ASP A 55 -28.39 -12.16 11.99
N ALA A 56 -29.08 -12.13 10.84
CA ALA A 56 -29.93 -11.03 10.40
C ALA A 56 -31.42 -11.19 10.79
N ILE A 57 -31.76 -12.23 11.57
CA ILE A 57 -33.10 -12.41 12.12
C ILE A 57 -33.31 -11.31 13.17
N ASN A 58 -34.41 -10.56 13.03
CA ASN A 58 -34.83 -9.43 13.87
C ASN A 58 -34.95 -9.79 15.37
N THR A 59 -33.82 -9.98 16.03
CA THR A 59 -33.70 -10.03 17.49
C THR A 59 -33.49 -8.59 17.94
N LYS A 60 -34.11 -8.17 19.04
CA LYS A 60 -33.89 -6.82 19.61
C LYS A 60 -32.40 -6.51 19.63
N ALA A 61 -32.00 -5.39 19.01
CA ALA A 61 -30.60 -5.02 18.89
C ALA A 61 -29.94 -5.01 20.28
N SER A 62 -28.99 -5.91 20.51
CA SER A 62 -28.21 -5.96 21.74
C SER A 62 -27.10 -4.90 21.66
N VAL A 63 -27.45 -3.68 22.06
CA VAL A 63 -26.54 -2.53 22.07
C VAL A 63 -26.26 -2.12 23.51
N VAL A 64 -24.99 -1.82 23.81
CA VAL A 64 -24.61 -1.26 25.10
C VAL A 64 -24.78 0.26 25.02
N MET A 65 -25.89 0.76 25.55
CA MET A 65 -26.12 2.21 25.66
C MET A 65 -25.52 2.73 26.97
N PRO A 66 -24.80 3.87 26.97
CA PRO A 66 -24.37 4.51 28.20
C PRO A 66 -25.61 5.00 28.98
N THR A 67 -25.82 4.47 30.18
CA THR A 67 -26.78 5.03 31.13
C THR A 67 -26.03 5.96 32.07
N HIS A 68 -26.34 7.26 32.03
CA HIS A 68 -25.88 8.19 33.07
C HIS A 68 -26.52 7.78 34.40
N GLN A 69 -25.71 7.42 35.40
CA GLN A 69 -26.11 7.38 36.80
C GLN A 69 -26.06 8.79 37.40
#